data_AF-A0A3B9LWR8-F1
#
_entry.id   AF-A0A3B9LWR8-F1
#
_cell.length_a   1.000
_cell.length_b   1.000
_cell.length_c   1.000
_cell.angle_alpha   90.00
_cell.angle_beta   90.00
_cell.angle_gamma   90.00
#
_symmetry.space_group_name_H-M   'P 1'
#
loop_
_entity.id
_entity.type
_entity.pdbx_description
1 polymer ?
#
loop_
_entity_poly.entity_id
_entity_poly.type
_entity_poly.pdbx_seq_one_letter_code
_entity_poly.pdbx_strand_id
1 'polypeptide(L)'
;MPELSVEKVDVRKLAHAYVALALAQDEAKRYARKHSAQAALLPLLTSLDITAELLEEILQNVLPEKDPPPSPSITCSNMLM
;
A
#
# COMPACT_ATOMS: atom_id res chain seq x y z
N MET A 1 2.36 3.69 -28.88
CA MET A 1 2.30 3.20 -27.49
C MET A 1 0.84 2.93 -27.21
N PRO A 2 0.40 1.68 -26.99
CA PRO A 2 -1.00 1.44 -26.71
C PRO A 2 -1.26 1.99 -25.30
N GLU A 3 -2.06 3.05 -25.23
CA GLU A 3 -2.62 3.49 -23.96
C GLU A 3 -3.47 2.33 -23.44
N LEU A 4 -2.99 1.68 -22.38
CA LEU A 4 -3.84 0.85 -21.54
C LEU A 4 -4.95 1.77 -21.06
N SER A 5 -6.11 1.70 -21.72
CA SER A 5 -7.33 2.31 -21.21
C SER A 5 -7.58 1.64 -19.88
N VAL A 6 -7.21 2.34 -18.80
CA VAL A 6 -7.48 1.95 -17.42
C VAL A 6 -9.00 1.85 -17.33
N GLU A 7 -9.50 0.65 -17.60
CA GLU A 7 -10.87 0.23 -17.35
C GLU A 7 -11.12 0.61 -15.90
N LYS A 8 -11.91 1.67 -15.68
CA LYS A 8 -12.04 2.42 -14.42
C LYS A 8 -11.72 1.54 -13.22
N VAL A 9 -10.47 1.62 -12.73
CA VAL A 9 -10.04 0.79 -11.61
C VAL A 9 -10.95 1.13 -10.44
N ASP A 10 -11.77 0.15 -10.06
CA ASP A 10 -12.71 0.32 -8.97
C ASP A 10 -11.91 0.38 -7.67
N VAL A 11 -11.70 1.60 -7.18
CA VAL A 11 -10.96 1.90 -5.94
C VAL A 11 -11.47 1.05 -4.77
N ARG A 12 -12.77 0.69 -4.75
CA ARG A 12 -13.33 -0.17 -3.72
C ARG A 12 -12.81 -1.60 -3.84
N LYS A 13 -12.77 -2.16 -5.06
CA LYS A 13 -12.20 -3.50 -5.31
C LYS A 13 -10.71 -3.52 -4.99
N LEU A 14 -10.00 -2.45 -5.33
CA LEU A 14 -8.57 -2.32 -5.05
C LEU A 14 -8.30 -2.26 -3.54
N ALA A 15 -9.07 -1.47 -2.80
CA ALA A 15 -9.00 -1.42 -1.33
C ALA A 15 -9.32 -2.78 -0.70
N HIS A 16 -10.35 -3.48 -1.19
CA HIS A 16 -10.67 -4.83 -0.72
C HIS A 16 -9.54 -5.82 -0.99
N ALA A 17 -8.91 -5.76 -2.17
CA ALA A 17 -7.77 -6.61 -2.52
C ALA A 17 -6.58 -6.36 -1.58
N TYR A 18 -6.27 -5.10 -1.29
CA TYR A 18 -5.20 -4.73 -0.35
C TYR A 18 -5.47 -5.28 1.05
N VAL A 19 -6.68 -5.10 1.58
CA VAL A 19 -7.07 -5.64 2.90
C VAL A 19 -7.01 -7.16 2.92
N ALA A 20 -7.51 -7.84 1.88
CA ALA A 20 -7.47 -9.29 1.78
C ALA A 20 -6.03 -9.83 1.76
N LEU A 21 -5.13 -9.16 1.02
CA LEU A 21 -3.73 -9.53 0.97
C LEU A 21 -3.03 -9.35 2.32
N ALA A 22 -3.27 -8.23 3.01
CA ALA A 22 -2.71 -7.98 4.34
C ALA A 22 -3.13 -9.06 5.35
N LEU A 23 -4.40 -9.49 5.31
CA LEU A 23 -4.90 -10.59 6.13
C LEU A 23 -4.24 -11.93 5.76
N ALA A 24 -4.08 -12.22 4.47
CA ALA A 24 -3.41 -13.43 4.00
C ALA A 24 -1.93 -13.47 4.43
N GLN A 25 -1.23 -12.34 4.38
CA GLN A 25 0.15 -12.21 4.86
C GLN A 25 0.24 -12.47 6.37
N ASP A 26 -0.64 -11.89 7.18
CA ASP A 26 -0.63 -12.10 8.63
C ASP A 26 -0.87 -13.58 8.97
N GLU A 27 -1.88 -14.20 8.35
CA GLU A 27 -2.21 -15.61 8.60
C GLU A 27 -1.08 -16.54 8.12
N ALA A 28 -0.50 -16.29 6.94
CA ALA A 28 0.64 -17.07 6.44
C ALA A 28 1.86 -16.94 7.36
N LYS A 29 2.17 -15.74 7.85
CA LYS A 29 3.25 -15.50 8.82
C LYS A 29 2.96 -16.18 10.15
N ARG A 30 1.72 -16.15 10.64
CA ARG A 30 1.27 -16.89 11.84
C ARG A 30 1.45 -18.39 11.68
N TYR A 31 1.01 -18.95 10.57
CA TYR A 31 1.14 -20.37 10.27
C TYR A 31 2.62 -20.78 10.20
N ALA A 32 3.45 -20.04 9.47
CA ALA A 32 4.88 -20.32 9.34
C ALA A 32 5.60 -20.34 10.70
N ARG A 33 5.27 -19.38 11.60
CA ARG A 33 5.78 -19.35 12.98
C ARG A 33 5.29 -20.53 13.81
N LYS A 34 3.99 -20.82 13.77
CA LYS A 34 3.36 -21.89 14.58
C LYS A 34 3.92 -23.28 14.24
N HIS A 35 4.24 -23.51 12.97
CA HIS A 35 4.68 -24.81 12.47
C HIS A 35 6.19 -24.89 12.22
N SER A 36 6.97 -23.87 12.60
CA SER A 36 8.40 -23.75 12.29
C SER A 36 8.71 -23.97 10.80
N ALA A 37 7.76 -23.62 9.93
CA ALA A 37 7.77 -23.92 8.50
C ALA A 37 8.31 -22.74 7.66
N GLN A 38 9.04 -21.81 8.29
CA GLN A 38 9.49 -20.56 7.69
C GLN A 38 10.27 -20.80 6.38
N ALA A 39 11.19 -21.76 6.36
CA ALA A 39 12.00 -22.07 5.18
C ALA A 39 11.17 -22.70 4.05
N ALA A 40 10.21 -23.57 4.39
CA ALA A 40 9.34 -24.24 3.41
C ALA A 40 8.31 -23.28 2.79
N LEU A 41 7.85 -22.29 3.56
CA LEU A 41 6.85 -21.31 3.13
C LEU A 41 7.45 -19.99 2.65
N LEU A 42 8.79 -19.86 2.67
CA LEU A 42 9.47 -18.65 2.22
C LEU A 42 9.02 -18.22 0.80
N PRO A 43 8.91 -19.11 -0.21
CA PRO A 43 8.46 -18.69 -1.53
C PRO A 43 7.04 -18.11 -1.54
N LEU A 44 6.14 -18.66 -0.73
CA LEU A 44 4.77 -18.16 -0.59
C LEU A 44 4.77 -16.77 0.07
N LEU A 45 5.52 -16.61 1.16
CA LEU A 45 5.64 -15.34 1.87
C LEU A 45 6.23 -14.25 0.98
N THR A 46 7.30 -14.56 0.24
CA THR A 46 7.89 -13.66 -0.75
C THR A 46 6.90 -13.30 -1.85
N SER A 47 6.13 -14.26 -2.36
CA SER A 47 5.10 -13.97 -3.37
C SER A 47 4.02 -13.02 -2.84
N LEU A 48 3.62 -13.16 -1.58
CA LEU A 48 2.66 -12.26 -0.95
C LEU A 48 3.23 -10.85 -0.79
N ASP A 49 4.50 -10.74 -0.39
CA ASP A 49 5.19 -9.44 -0.26
C ASP A 49 5.32 -8.73 -1.64
N ILE A 50 5.71 -9.46 -2.70
CA ILE A 50 5.74 -8.92 -4.08
C ILE A 50 4.34 -8.46 -4.53
N THR A 51 3.29 -9.21 -4.19
CA THR A 51 1.92 -8.82 -4.54
C THR A 51 1.49 -7.54 -3.84
N ALA A 52 2.01 -7.29 -2.64
CA ALA A 52 1.72 -6.05 -1.89
C ALA A 52 2.37 -4.86 -2.57
N GLU A 53 3.64 -4.98 -2.96
CA GLU A 53 4.36 -3.94 -3.71
C GLU A 53 3.63 -3.59 -5.01
N LEU A 54 3.18 -4.58 -5.78
CA LEU A 54 2.41 -4.35 -7.01
C LEU A 54 1.07 -3.64 -6.76
N LEU A 55 0.37 -3.99 -5.69
CA LEU A 55 -0.88 -3.29 -5.32
C LEU A 55 -0.62 -1.85 -4.89
N GLU A 56 0.49 -1.59 -4.20
CA GLU A 56 0.90 -0.23 -3.82
C GLU A 56 1.25 0.61 -5.05
N GLU A 57 1.97 0.06 -6.02
CA GLU A 57 2.23 0.73 -7.30
C GLU A 57 0.92 1.10 -8.02
N ILE A 58 -0.05 0.18 -8.07
CA ILE A 58 -1.36 0.46 -8.67
C ILE A 58 -2.09 1.54 -7.87
N LEU A 59 -2.07 1.49 -6.54
CA LEU A 59 -2.68 2.50 -5.68
C LEU A 59 -2.08 3.88 -5.89
N GLN A 60 -0.75 4.01 -5.96
CA GLN A 60 -0.07 5.29 -6.24
C GLN A 60 -0.46 5.87 -7.60
N ASN A 61 -0.64 5.01 -8.61
CA ASN A 61 -1.07 5.44 -9.93
C ASN A 61 -2.54 5.89 -9.98
N VAL A 62 -3.41 5.28 -9.16
CA VAL A 62 -4.86 5.58 -9.13
C VAL A 62 -5.19 6.72 -8.15
N LEU A 63 -4.47 6.80 -7.04
CA LEU A 63 -4.62 7.76 -5.96
C LEU A 63 -3.24 8.37 -5.64
N PRO A 64 -2.70 9.25 -6.49
CA PRO A 64 -1.44 9.91 -6.18
C PRO A 64 -1.59 10.71 -4.89
N GLU A 65 -0.65 10.55 -3.97
CA GLU A 65 -0.56 11.41 -2.80
C GLU A 65 -0.45 12.86 -3.29
N LYS A 66 -1.49 13.67 -3.03
CA LYS A 66 -1.34 15.11 -3.19
C LYS A 66 -0.42 15.58 -2.08
N ASP A 67 0.66 16.26 -2.45
CA ASP A 67 1.46 17.02 -1.50
C ASP A 67 0.51 17.78 -0.56
N PRO A 68 0.71 17.70 0.77
CA PRO A 68 -0.10 18.49 1.68
C PRO A 68 -0.03 19.96 1.22
N PRO A 69 -1.16 20.67 1.13
CA PRO A 69 -1.13 22.07 0.74
C PRO A 69 -0.17 22.79 1.69
N PRO A 70 0.66 23.72 1.20
CA PRO A 70 1.62 24.41 2.05
C PRO A 70 0.86 24.98 3.24
N SER A 71 1.20 24.47 4.44
CA SER A 71 0.64 24.96 5.69
C SER A 71 0.84 26.47 5.70
N PRO A 72 -0.20 27.29 6.01
CA PRO A 72 -0.02 28.72 6.10
C PRO A 72 1.03 28.98 7.18
N SER A 73 2.23 29.36 6.77
CA SER A 73 3.26 29.84 7.68
C SER A 73 2.67 31.02 8.43
N ILE A 74 2.33 30.82 9.70
CA ILE A 74 1.94 31.90 10.58
C ILE A 74 3.21 32.73 10.79
N THR A 75 3.37 33.77 9.97
CA THR A 75 4.41 34.78 10.16
C THR A 75 4.02 35.60 11.38
N CYS A 76 4.45 35.17 12.57
CA CYS A 76 4.43 36.00 13.78
C CYS A 76 5.47 37.12 13.64
N SER A 77 5.17 38.10 12.80
CA SER A 77 5.87 39.38 12.81
C SER A 77 5.05 40.38 13.63
N ASN A 78 5.72 40.93 14.64
CA ASN A 78 5.43 42.19 15.34
C ASN A 78 4.46 42.12 16.52
N MET A 79 5.03 41.88 17.71
CA MET A 79 4.76 42.72 18.89
C MET A 79 6.06 42.92 19.68
N LEU A 80 6.94 43.77 19.14
CA LEU A 80 7.90 44.53 19.94
C LEU A 80 7.43 45.98 19.89
N MET A 81 6.55 46.33 20.82
CA MET A 81 6.37 47.69 21.34
C MET A 81 6.69 47.65 22.82
#